data_AF-A0AAV5UQK6-F1
#
_entry.id   AF-A0AAV5UQK6-F1
#
_cell.length_a   1.000
_cell.length_b   1.000
_cell.length_c   1.000
_cell.angle_alpha   90.00
_cell.angle_beta   90.00
_cell.angle_gamma   90.00
#
_symmetry.space_group_name_H-M   'P 1'
#
loop_
_entity.id
_entity.type
_entity.pdbx_description
1 polymer ?
#
loop_
_entity_poly.entity_id
_entity_poly.type
_entity_poly.pdbx_seq_one_letter_code
_entity_poly.pdbx_strand_id
1 'polypeptide(L)'
;ENIYCFAIDKKAPVLFRERFLALEKCLPNIVVAKAEYVFDDSGRNQNHAHLDCMRTLRSRKWEYAILMQNHDVMIKTHSEMTEILKIYGGANDVKATFCQNERCNESLERNLGKLN
;
A
#
# COMPACT_ATOMS: atom_id res chain seq x y z
N GLU A 1 3.09 12.60 12.19
CA GLU A 1 2.97 11.21 12.69
C GLU A 1 2.44 10.33 11.56
N ASN A 2 2.94 9.10 11.44
CA ASN A 2 2.64 8.22 10.32
C ASN A 2 1.35 7.43 10.55
N ILE A 3 0.69 7.06 9.44
CA ILE A 3 -0.49 6.20 9.43
C ILE A 3 -0.17 4.97 8.59
N TYR A 4 -0.55 3.80 9.07
CA TYR A 4 -0.27 2.51 8.45
C TYR A 4 -1.58 1.84 8.09
N CYS A 5 -1.74 1.47 6.81
CA CYS A 5 -2.87 0.65 6.37
C CYS A 5 -2.40 -0.73 5.94
N PHE A 6 -3.02 -1.77 6.48
CA PHE A 6 -2.72 -3.16 6.16
C PHE A 6 -3.88 -3.76 5.36
N ALA A 7 -3.56 -4.28 4.18
CA ALA A 7 -4.47 -5.16 3.44
C ALA A 7 -4.09 -6.61 3.73
N ILE A 8 -5.07 -7.42 4.11
CA ILE A 8 -4.86 -8.82 4.50
C ILE A 8 -5.38 -9.72 3.38
N ASP A 9 -4.59 -10.73 3.02
CA ASP A 9 -5.04 -11.72 2.03
C ASP A 9 -6.33 -12.38 2.52
N LYS A 10 -7.34 -12.48 1.65
CA LYS A 10 -8.59 -13.16 1.95
C LYS A 10 -8.35 -14.60 2.42
N LYS A 11 -7.32 -15.27 1.89
CA LYS A 11 -6.95 -16.63 2.26
C LYS A 11 -6.16 -16.73 3.58
N ALA A 12 -5.85 -15.62 4.23
CA ALA A 12 -5.13 -15.62 5.50
C ALA A 12 -5.96 -16.33 6.59
N PRO A 13 -5.30 -17.10 7.49
CA PRO A 13 -5.98 -17.76 8.60
C PRO A 13 -6.79 -16.78 9.45
N VAL A 14 -7.92 -17.25 10.00
CA VAL A 14 -8.81 -16.42 10.83
C VAL A 14 -8.06 -15.76 11.98
N LEU A 15 -7.24 -16.53 12.70
CA LEU A 15 -6.43 -16.02 13.82
C LEU A 15 -5.43 -14.92 13.39
N PHE A 16 -4.91 -14.98 12.17
CA PHE A 16 -4.01 -13.94 11.66
C PHE A 16 -4.74 -12.61 11.50
N ARG A 17 -5.94 -12.65 10.91
CA ARG A 17 -6.81 -11.47 10.75
C ARG A 17 -7.22 -10.88 12.10
N GLU A 18 -7.64 -11.73 13.05
CA GLU A 18 -8.02 -11.29 14.39
C GLU A 18 -6.88 -10.56 15.12
N ARG A 19 -5.63 -11.00 14.93
CA ARG A 19 -4.46 -10.31 15.49
C ARG A 19 -4.25 -8.92 14.90
N PHE A 20 -4.48 -8.74 13.60
CA PHE A 20 -4.40 -7.42 12.96
C PHE A 20 -5.55 -6.50 13.39
N LEU A 21 -6.77 -7.03 13.55
CA LEU A 21 -7.90 -6.25 14.08
C LEU A 21 -7.67 -5.84 15.53
N ALA A 22 -7.07 -6.71 16.35
CA ALA A 22 -6.64 -6.35 17.69
C ALA A 22 -5.57 -5.25 17.67
N LEU A 23 -4.61 -5.33 16.72
CA LEU A 23 -3.57 -4.31 16.54
C LEU A 23 -4.16 -2.94 16.16
N GLU A 24 -5.11 -2.89 15.21
CA GLU A 24 -5.87 -1.68 14.86
C GLU A 24 -6.61 -1.09 16.07
N LYS A 25 -7.23 -1.94 16.90
CA LYS A 25 -7.92 -1.48 18.12
C LYS A 25 -6.96 -0.85 19.13
N CYS A 26 -5.72 -1.34 19.20
CA CYS A 26 -4.72 -0.88 20.16
C CYS A 26 -3.98 0.39 19.72
N LEU A 27 -3.79 0.59 18.41
CA LEU A 27 -2.98 1.68 17.87
C LEU A 27 -3.79 2.57 16.91
N PRO A 28 -4.06 3.84 17.25
CA PRO A 28 -5.00 4.70 16.51
C PRO A 28 -4.51 5.13 15.12
N ASN A 29 -3.24 4.87 14.82
CA ASN A 29 -2.61 5.13 13.53
C ASN A 29 -2.48 3.88 12.64
N ILE A 30 -3.01 2.75 13.09
CA ILE A 30 -3.13 1.53 12.29
C ILE A 30 -4.56 1.43 11.78
N VAL A 31 -4.70 1.02 10.52
CA VAL A 31 -5.97 0.76 9.86
C VAL A 31 -5.88 -0.58 9.13
N VAL A 32 -6.90 -1.42 9.25
CA VAL A 32 -7.02 -2.64 8.45
C VAL A 32 -8.01 -2.37 7.33
N ALA A 33 -7.60 -2.60 6.08
CA ALA A 33 -8.46 -2.40 4.93
C ALA A 33 -9.66 -3.35 5.02
N LYS A 34 -10.86 -2.80 4.79
CA LYS A 34 -12.10 -3.60 4.79
C LYS A 34 -12.26 -4.45 3.53
N ALA A 35 -11.67 -4.00 2.43
CA ALA A 35 -11.68 -4.74 1.18
C ALA A 35 -10.70 -5.92 1.26
N GLU A 36 -11.18 -7.12 0.92
CA GLU A 36 -10.38 -8.33 0.93
C GLU A 36 -10.13 -8.82 -0.50
N TYR A 37 -8.87 -9.17 -0.78
CA TYR A 37 -8.43 -9.66 -2.07
C TYR A 37 -7.68 -10.97 -1.89
N VAL A 38 -7.75 -11.86 -2.88
CA VAL A 38 -6.85 -13.02 -2.96
C VAL A 38 -5.58 -12.56 -3.66
N PHE A 39 -4.44 -12.64 -2.98
CA PHE A 39 -3.14 -12.32 -3.59
C PHE A 39 -2.47 -13.60 -4.10
N ASP A 40 -1.55 -13.45 -5.04
CA ASP A 40 -0.67 -14.52 -5.51
C ASP A 40 0.74 -14.00 -5.75
N ASP A 41 1.62 -14.92 -6.12
CA ASP A 41 3.03 -14.68 -6.43
C ASP A 41 3.24 -13.83 -7.68
N SER A 42 2.26 -13.76 -8.59
CA SER A 42 2.26 -12.88 -9.76
C SER A 42 1.93 -11.43 -9.45
N GLY A 43 1.58 -11.11 -8.19
CA GLY A 43 1.22 -9.75 -7.78
C GLY A 43 -0.24 -9.38 -8.03
N ARG A 44 -1.11 -10.37 -8.33
CA ARG A 44 -2.53 -10.12 -8.58
C ARG A 44 -3.17 -9.41 -7.39
N ASN A 45 -3.98 -8.40 -7.69
CA ASN A 45 -4.74 -7.58 -6.74
C ASN A 45 -3.94 -6.68 -5.78
N GLN A 46 -2.61 -6.70 -5.79
CA GLN A 46 -1.81 -5.87 -4.88
C GLN A 46 -2.06 -4.36 -5.08
N ASN A 47 -2.11 -3.90 -6.33
CA ASN A 47 -2.41 -2.50 -6.64
C ASN A 47 -3.83 -2.08 -6.24
N HIS A 48 -4.81 -2.99 -6.36
CA HIS A 48 -6.17 -2.73 -5.88
C HIS A 48 -6.20 -2.56 -4.35
N ALA A 49 -5.48 -3.44 -3.63
CA ALA A 49 -5.36 -3.36 -2.18
C ALA A 49 -4.67 -2.07 -1.71
N HIS A 50 -3.57 -1.67 -2.35
CA HIS A 50 -2.91 -0.39 -2.08
C HIS A 50 -3.84 0.80 -2.31
N LEU A 51 -4.59 0.79 -3.43
CA LEU A 51 -5.53 1.86 -3.73
C LEU A 51 -6.68 1.93 -2.73
N ASP A 52 -7.21 0.81 -2.28
CA ASP A 52 -8.26 0.78 -1.25
C ASP A 52 -7.74 1.24 0.11
N CYS A 53 -6.49 0.94 0.45
CA CYS A 53 -5.84 1.54 1.60
C CYS A 53 -5.76 3.08 1.48
N MET A 54 -5.31 3.59 0.34
CA MET A 54 -5.27 5.05 0.08
C MET A 54 -6.66 5.68 0.15
N ARG A 55 -7.71 5.02 -0.38
CA ARG A 55 -9.10 5.47 -0.27
C ARG A 55 -9.57 5.53 1.18
N THR A 56 -9.25 4.50 1.97
CA THR A 56 -9.61 4.43 3.40
C THR A 56 -8.94 5.55 4.19
N LEU A 57 -7.70 5.88 3.85
CA LEU A 57 -6.93 6.94 4.51
C LEU A 57 -7.15 8.34 3.93
N ARG A 58 -8.00 8.51 2.91
CA ARG A 58 -8.17 9.77 2.18
C ARG A 58 -8.57 10.95 3.07
N SER A 59 -9.38 10.72 4.11
CA SER A 59 -9.81 11.77 5.04
C SER A 59 -8.76 12.12 6.10
N ARG A 60 -7.66 11.36 6.18
CA ARG A 60 -6.56 11.61 7.11
C ARG A 60 -5.55 12.55 6.44
N LYS A 61 -4.83 13.32 7.26
CA LYS A 61 -3.75 14.19 6.78
C LYS A 61 -2.47 13.38 6.59
N TRP A 62 -2.03 13.20 5.35
CA TRP A 62 -0.75 12.62 4.96
C TRP A 62 -0.22 13.33 3.71
N GLU A 63 1.10 13.28 3.50
CA GLU A 63 1.77 13.99 2.39
C GLU A 63 2.33 13.02 1.33
N TYR A 64 2.81 11.86 1.76
CA TYR A 64 3.35 10.81 0.90
C TYR A 64 2.77 9.45 1.27
N ALA A 65 2.63 8.59 0.26
CA ALA A 65 2.34 7.18 0.42
C ALA A 65 3.57 6.36 0.05
N ILE A 66 4.01 5.49 0.97
CA ILE A 66 5.06 4.50 0.71
C ILE A 66 4.36 3.15 0.62
N LEU A 67 4.45 2.50 -0.54
CA LEU A 67 3.84 1.19 -0.78
C LEU A 67 4.86 0.10 -0.42
N MET A 68 4.45 -0.84 0.42
CA MET A 68 5.29 -1.94 0.91
C MET A 68 4.57 -3.29 0.76
N GLN A 69 5.35 -4.34 0.53
CA GLN A 69 4.96 -5.74 0.54
C GLN A 69 5.50 -6.45 1.80
N ASN A 70 5.09 -7.71 2.00
CA ASN A 70 5.34 -8.49 3.21
C ASN A 70 6.83 -8.69 3.59
N HIS A 71 7.74 -8.58 2.63
CA HIS A 71 9.18 -8.83 2.83
C HIS A 71 10.02 -7.54 2.77
N ASP A 72 9.38 -6.38 2.62
CA ASP A 72 10.09 -5.13 2.57
C ASP A 72 10.53 -4.69 3.97
N VAL A 73 11.74 -4.16 4.04
CA VAL A 73 12.31 -3.60 5.27
C VAL A 73 12.83 -2.20 5.00
N MET A 74 12.52 -1.28 5.91
CA MET A 74 13.03 0.08 5.83
C MET A 74 14.51 0.11 6.24
N ILE A 75 15.38 0.58 5.35
CA ILE A 75 16.83 0.72 5.58
C ILE A 75 17.24 2.14 5.96
N LYS A 76 16.26 2.96 6.33
CA LYS A 76 16.40 4.35 6.77
C LYS A 76 15.52 4.55 7.99
N THR A 77 16.01 5.32 8.92
CA THR A 77 15.26 5.75 10.10
C THR A 77 14.12 6.67 9.69
N HIS A 78 13.18 6.87 10.62
CA HIS A 78 12.06 7.79 10.41
C HIS A 78 12.53 9.24 10.12
N SER A 79 13.60 9.70 10.77
CA SER A 79 14.15 11.05 10.56
C SER A 79 14.74 11.19 9.16
N GLU A 80 15.57 10.23 8.73
CA GLU A 80 16.17 10.22 7.40
C GLU A 80 15.09 10.20 6.31
N MET A 81 14.05 9.36 6.47
CA MET A 81 12.93 9.33 5.52
C MET A 81 12.20 10.68 5.47
N THR A 82 11.99 11.33 6.62
CA THR A 82 11.33 12.64 6.66
C THR A 82 12.15 13.72 5.93
N GLU A 83 13.47 13.70 6.07
CA GLU A 83 14.38 14.62 5.37
C GLU A 83 14.36 14.38 3.85
N ILE A 84 14.42 13.12 3.42
CA ILE A 84 14.34 12.75 2.01
C ILE A 84 13.02 13.22 1.38
N LEU A 85 11.89 12.95 2.04
CA LEU A 85 10.57 13.33 1.50
C LEU A 85 10.34 14.86 1.48
N LYS A 86 10.97 15.61 2.40
CA LYS A 86 11.00 17.07 2.33
C LYS A 86 11.77 17.58 1.12
N ILE A 87 12.89 16.95 0.78
CA ILE A 87 13.69 17.29 -0.41
C ILE A 87 12.87 17.03 -1.68
N TYR A 88 12.08 15.96 -1.72
CA TYR A 88 11.22 15.66 -2.87
C TYR A 88 10.10 16.69 -3.10
N GLY A 89 9.68 17.44 -2.08
CA GLY A 89 8.83 18.63 -2.27
C GLY A 89 7.51 18.42 -3.02
N GLY A 90 6.90 17.24 -2.91
CA GLY A 90 5.66 16.84 -3.59
C GLY A 90 5.88 16.07 -4.90
N ALA A 91 7.14 15.83 -5.31
CA ALA A 91 7.46 14.97 -6.43
C ALA A 91 7.22 13.50 -6.09
N ASN A 92 6.75 12.74 -7.08
CA ASN A 92 6.67 11.28 -6.97
C ASN A 92 8.04 10.68 -7.30
N ASP A 93 8.46 9.69 -6.52
CA ASP A 93 9.63 8.85 -6.83
C ASP A 93 9.17 7.43 -7.14
N VAL A 94 9.11 7.11 -8.43
CA VAL A 94 8.66 5.82 -8.94
C VAL A 94 9.56 5.44 -10.10
N LYS A 95 10.10 4.22 -10.06
CA LYS A 95 10.84 3.67 -11.20
C LYS A 95 9.89 3.41 -12.36
N ALA A 96 9.97 4.24 -13.39
CA ALA A 96 9.34 4.01 -14.68
C ALA A 96 10.37 3.42 -15.65
N THR A 97 10.00 2.35 -16.36
CA THR A 97 10.81 1.78 -17.44
C THR A 97 9.96 1.66 -18.69
N PHE A 98 10.59 1.58 -19.86
CA PHE A 98 9.88 1.19 -21.08
C PHE A 98 9.18 -0.14 -20.86
N CYS A 99 7.94 -0.23 -21.33
CA CYS A 99 7.20 -1.45 -21.14
C CYS A 99 7.62 -2.49 -22.18
N GLN A 100 8.02 -3.65 -21.70
CA GLN A 100 8.37 -4.78 -22.56
C GLN A 100 7.08 -5.41 -23.13
N ASN A 101 7.12 -5.86 -24.38
CA ASN A 101 5.98 -6.38 -25.12
C ASN A 101 5.21 -7.49 -24.38
N GLU A 102 5.90 -8.28 -23.55
CA GLU A 102 5.28 -9.37 -22.76
C GLU A 102 4.53 -8.88 -21.52
N ARG A 103 4.80 -7.65 -21.04
CA ARG A 103 4.25 -7.10 -19.78
C ARG A 103 3.17 -6.04 -19.99
N CYS A 104 3.28 -5.18 -21.00
CA CYS A 104 2.21 -4.25 -21.37
C CYS A 104 1.44 -4.76 -22.57
N ASN A 105 0.63 -5.76 -22.30
CA ASN A 105 -0.45 -6.11 -23.20
C ASN A 105 -1.64 -5.19 -22.85
N GLU A 106 -2.11 -4.39 -23.80
CA GLU A 106 -3.26 -3.50 -23.62
C GLU A 106 -4.52 -4.26 -23.16
N SER A 107 -4.69 -5.52 -23.57
CA SER A 107 -5.79 -6.37 -23.10
C SER A 107 -5.69 -6.74 -21.60
N LEU A 108 -4.51 -6.60 -21.01
CA LEU A 108 -4.26 -6.81 -19.59
C LEU A 108 -4.27 -5.50 -18.80
N GLU A 109 -4.41 -4.34 -19.46
CA GLU A 109 -4.57 -3.07 -18.75
C GLU A 109 -5.84 -3.11 -17.91
N ARG A 110 -5.66 -3.01 -16.60
CA ARG A 110 -6.77 -2.94 -15.65
C ARG A 110 -6.87 -1.52 -15.15
N ASN A 111 -8.00 -0.88 -15.42
CA ASN A 111 -8.33 0.39 -14.82
C ASN A 111 -8.58 0.18 -13.31
N LEU A 112 -7.62 0.62 -12.49
CA LEU A 112 -7.71 0.56 -11.02
C LEU A 112 -8.74 1.58 -10.46
N GLY A 113 -9.20 2.49 -11.31
CA GLY A 113 -9.95 3.68 -10.94
C GLY A 113 -9.01 4.80 -10.49
N LYS A 114 -9.59 5.85 -9.92
CA LYS A 114 -8.87 7.02 -9.41
C LYS A 114 -9.04 7.13 -7.90
N LEU A 115 -8.08 7.81 -7.28
CA LEU A 115 -8.20 8.32 -5.90
C LEU A 115 -8.93 9.67 -5.96
N ASN A 116 -10.20 9.65 -6.37
CA ASN A 116 -11.09 10.82 -6.27
C ASN A 116 -11.63 10.89 -4.85
#